data_AF-A0A4Y4JYU3-F1
#
_entry.id   AF-A0A4Y4JYU3-F1
#
_cell.length_a   1.000
_cell.length_b   1.000
_cell.length_c   1.000
_cell.angle_alpha   90.00
_cell.angle_beta   90.00
_cell.angle_gamma   90.00
#
_symmetry.space_group_name_H-M   'P 1'
#
loop_
_entity.id
_entity.type
_entity.pdbx_description
1 polymer ?
#
loop_
_entity_poly.entity_id
_entity_poly.type
_entity_poly.pdbx_seq_one_letter_code
_entity_poly.pdbx_strand_id
1 'polypeptide(L)'
;MASAAAIGCSWCMDFGYWVAREHGMAPEKLHDVPAWRDSDAYTPLERDVLAYAEAMTATPPTVDDDLAARLRDRLGEPALVELTAVVAVENLRSRMNSALGLTSQGFKDSCEVPESARGTDSAPTRHPGPVKEAEGRVSP
;
A
#
# COMPACT_ATOMS: atom_id res chain seq x y z
N MET A 1 -4.73 -5.90 -2.81
CA MET A 1 -5.54 -4.83 -2.18
C MET A 1 -7.05 -5.04 -2.33
N ALA A 2 -7.61 -5.31 -3.52
CA ALA A 2 -9.06 -5.51 -3.66
C ALA A 2 -9.64 -6.59 -2.71
N SER A 3 -8.99 -7.75 -2.60
CA SER A 3 -9.38 -8.80 -1.63
C SER A 3 -9.33 -8.33 -0.18
N ALA A 4 -8.32 -7.54 0.19
CA ALA A 4 -8.20 -6.96 1.53
C ALA A 4 -9.33 -5.97 1.82
N ALA A 5 -9.68 -5.13 0.86
CA ALA A 5 -10.80 -4.19 0.96
C ALA A 5 -12.13 -4.95 1.12
N ALA A 6 -12.36 -5.98 0.31
CA ALA A 6 -13.57 -6.81 0.38
C ALA A 6 -13.73 -7.53 1.73
N ILE A 7 -12.63 -7.98 2.35
CA ILE A 7 -12.64 -8.60 3.68
C ILE A 7 -12.72 -7.55 4.81
N GLY A 8 -12.27 -6.31 4.57
CA GLY A 8 -12.17 -5.26 5.58
C GLY A 8 -10.89 -5.31 6.42
N CYS A 9 -9.80 -5.91 5.92
CA CYS A 9 -8.53 -5.97 6.64
C CYS A 9 -7.79 -4.62 6.58
N SER A 10 -7.93 -3.78 7.59
CA SER A 10 -7.26 -2.47 7.65
C SER A 10 -5.74 -2.56 7.64
N TRP A 11 -5.15 -3.54 8.32
CA TRP A 11 -3.70 -3.80 8.29
C TRP A 11 -3.20 -4.12 6.87
N CYS A 12 -3.96 -4.93 6.15
CA CYS A 12 -3.58 -5.40 4.81
C CYS A 12 -3.75 -4.29 3.76
N MET A 13 -4.74 -3.42 3.94
CA MET A 13 -4.90 -2.22 3.13
C MET A 13 -3.75 -1.24 3.33
N ASP A 14 -3.34 -1.03 4.59
CA ASP A 14 -2.24 -0.15 4.96
C ASP A 14 -0.90 -0.65 4.40
N PHE A 15 -0.54 -1.90 4.71
CA PHE A 15 0.69 -2.52 4.20
C PHE A 15 0.67 -2.64 2.67
N GLY A 16 -0.47 -3.01 2.08
CA GLY A 16 -0.64 -3.13 0.63
C GLY A 16 -0.45 -1.80 -0.10
N TYR A 17 -0.96 -0.71 0.47
CA TYR A 17 -0.73 0.64 -0.04
C TYR A 17 0.77 0.96 -0.06
N TRP A 18 1.46 0.75 1.06
CA TRP A 18 2.91 0.98 1.16
C TRP A 18 3.70 0.15 0.13
N VAL A 19 3.47 -1.17 0.05
CA VAL A 19 4.18 -2.01 -0.94
C VAL A 19 3.93 -1.55 -2.37
N ALA A 20 2.68 -1.25 -2.72
CA ALA A 20 2.35 -0.87 -4.08
C ALA A 20 2.89 0.53 -4.45
N ARG A 21 2.97 1.44 -3.47
CA ARG A 21 3.70 2.72 -3.60
C ARG A 21 5.19 2.48 -3.89
N GLU A 22 5.85 1.61 -3.14
CA GLU A 22 7.27 1.26 -3.32
C GLU A 22 7.54 0.59 -4.68
N HIS A 23 6.51 -0.03 -5.28
CA HIS A 23 6.57 -0.60 -6.63
C HIS A 23 6.15 0.37 -7.74
N GLY A 24 5.97 1.66 -7.42
CA GLY A 24 5.71 2.71 -8.41
C GLY A 24 4.28 2.73 -8.95
N MET A 25 3.31 2.13 -8.25
CA MET A 25 1.91 2.22 -8.65
C MET A 25 1.40 3.66 -8.53
N ALA A 26 0.60 4.09 -9.51
CA ALA A 26 0.03 5.43 -9.55
C ALA A 26 -0.81 5.70 -8.27
N PRO A 27 -0.64 6.87 -7.62
CA PRO A 27 -1.36 7.18 -6.37
C PRO A 27 -2.88 7.09 -6.51
N GLU A 28 -3.42 7.56 -7.64
CA GLU A 28 -4.84 7.49 -7.99
C GLU A 28 -5.37 6.04 -7.96
N LYS A 29 -4.64 5.12 -8.61
CA LYS A 29 -4.98 3.69 -8.60
C LYS A 29 -4.93 3.07 -7.21
N LEU A 30 -4.14 3.59 -6.28
CA LEU A 30 -4.06 3.06 -4.92
C LEU A 30 -5.21 3.57 -4.05
N HIS A 31 -5.52 4.85 -4.19
CA HIS A 31 -6.65 5.49 -3.53
C HIS A 31 -7.97 4.84 -3.95
N ASP A 32 -8.13 4.58 -5.24
CA ASP A 32 -9.40 4.16 -5.82
C ASP A 32 -9.70 2.66 -5.66
N VAL A 33 -8.77 1.84 -5.15
CA VAL A 33 -8.96 0.38 -5.08
C VAL A 33 -10.27 -0.02 -4.38
N PRO A 34 -10.69 0.57 -3.23
CA PRO A 34 -11.95 0.20 -2.60
C PRO A 34 -13.20 0.55 -3.42
N ALA A 35 -13.09 1.51 -4.34
CA ALA A 35 -14.18 2.02 -5.18
C ALA A 35 -13.88 1.84 -6.68
N TRP A 36 -13.09 0.82 -7.04
CA TRP A 36 -12.51 0.69 -8.38
C TRP A 36 -13.53 0.59 -9.51
N ARG A 37 -14.77 0.17 -9.21
CA ARG A 37 -15.86 0.13 -10.19
C ARG A 37 -16.19 1.52 -10.74
N ASP A 38 -16.12 2.53 -9.88
CA ASP A 38 -16.48 3.92 -10.19
C ASP A 38 -15.27 4.75 -10.65
N SER A 39 -14.07 4.18 -10.65
CA SER A 39 -12.82 4.87 -11.01
C SER A 39 -12.43 4.67 -12.46
N ASP A 40 -12.08 5.75 -13.16
CA ASP A 40 -11.58 5.71 -14.53
C ASP A 40 -10.08 5.35 -14.64
N ALA A 41 -9.39 5.16 -13.50
CA ALA A 41 -7.96 4.90 -13.47
C ALA A 41 -7.56 3.52 -14.00
N TYR A 42 -8.48 2.56 -14.05
CA TYR A 42 -8.19 1.16 -14.39
C TYR A 42 -8.53 0.82 -15.84
N THR A 43 -7.57 0.19 -16.51
CA THR A 43 -7.78 -0.42 -17.83
C THR A 43 -8.79 -1.57 -17.76
N PRO A 44 -9.36 -1.99 -18.90
CA PRO A 44 -10.26 -3.15 -18.92
C PRO A 44 -9.62 -4.43 -18.36
N LEU A 45 -8.31 -4.64 -18.52
CA LEU A 45 -7.63 -5.80 -17.94
C LEU A 45 -7.58 -5.71 -16.42
N GLU A 46 -7.21 -4.55 -15.89
CA GLU A 46 -7.12 -4.34 -14.46
C GLU A 46 -8.50 -4.47 -13.80
N ARG A 47 -9.57 -4.01 -14.46
CA ARG A 47 -10.95 -4.22 -13.99
C ARG A 47 -11.33 -5.70 -13.93
N ASP A 48 -10.97 -6.51 -14.93
CA ASP A 48 -11.18 -7.96 -14.89
C ASP A 48 -10.38 -8.60 -13.72
N VAL A 49 -9.13 -8.18 -13.51
CA VAL A 49 -8.27 -8.66 -12.41
C VAL A 49 -8.86 -8.31 -11.04
N LEU A 50 -9.36 -7.09 -10.87
CA LEU A 50 -10.00 -6.63 -9.64
C LEU A 50 -11.33 -7.36 -9.39
N ALA A 51 -12.15 -7.54 -10.44
CA ALA A 51 -13.38 -8.32 -10.37
C ALA A 51 -13.11 -9.78 -9.97
N TYR A 52 -12.08 -10.40 -10.55
CA TYR A 52 -11.67 -11.77 -10.22
C TYR A 52 -11.21 -11.89 -8.77
N ALA A 53 -10.39 -10.93 -8.31
CA ALA A 53 -9.92 -10.90 -6.93
C ALA A 53 -11.08 -10.82 -5.92
N GLU A 54 -12.11 -10.00 -6.18
CA GLU A 54 -13.31 -9.94 -5.35
C GLU A 54 -14.16 -11.21 -5.43
N ALA A 55 -14.41 -11.71 -6.64
CA ALA A 55 -15.23 -12.89 -6.87
C ALA A 55 -14.64 -14.14 -6.18
N MET A 56 -13.31 -14.32 -6.27
CA MET A 56 -12.59 -15.39 -5.56
C MET A 56 -12.59 -15.20 -4.04
N THR A 57 -12.69 -13.96 -3.56
CA THR A 57 -12.69 -13.62 -2.13
C THR A 57 -14.06 -13.82 -1.46
N ALA A 58 -15.14 -13.78 -2.24
CA ALA A 58 -16.51 -13.93 -1.75
C ALA A 58 -16.71 -15.23 -0.94
N THR A 59 -17.70 -15.23 -0.04
CA THR A 59 -18.05 -16.42 0.76
C THR A 59 -19.55 -16.71 0.60
N PRO A 60 -19.93 -17.71 -0.24
CA PRO A 60 -19.06 -18.59 -1.03
C PRO A 60 -18.37 -17.84 -2.20
N PRO A 61 -17.27 -18.38 -2.77
CA PRO A 61 -16.64 -17.82 -3.97
C PRO A 61 -17.61 -17.77 -5.15
N THR A 62 -17.47 -16.74 -5.98
CA THR A 62 -18.39 -16.41 -7.08
C THR A 62 -17.68 -16.18 -8.41
N VAL A 63 -16.48 -16.75 -8.59
CA VAL A 63 -15.75 -16.64 -9.87
C VAL A 63 -16.60 -17.25 -10.98
N ASP A 64 -16.89 -16.43 -11.97
CA ASP A 64 -17.62 -16.81 -13.18
C ASP A 64 -16.68 -17.42 -14.24
N ASP A 65 -17.16 -18.43 -14.97
CA ASP A 65 -16.37 -19.14 -15.98
C ASP A 65 -15.95 -18.22 -17.13
N ASP A 66 -16.84 -17.29 -17.56
CA ASP A 66 -16.50 -16.35 -18.62
C ASP A 66 -15.42 -15.37 -18.14
N LEU A 67 -15.46 -14.93 -16.87
CA LEU A 67 -14.41 -14.09 -16.28
C LEU A 67 -13.06 -14.82 -16.25
N ALA A 68 -13.04 -16.08 -15.81
CA ALA A 68 -11.81 -16.88 -15.79
C ALA A 68 -11.26 -17.13 -17.20
N ALA A 69 -12.13 -17.40 -18.18
CA ALA A 69 -11.75 -17.58 -19.58
C ALA A 69 -11.16 -16.30 -20.18
N ARG A 70 -11.82 -15.15 -20.01
CA ARG A 70 -11.31 -13.85 -20.49
C ARG A 70 -9.93 -13.50 -19.92
N LEU A 71 -9.72 -13.78 -18.63
CA LEU A 71 -8.41 -13.56 -18.00
C LEU A 71 -7.35 -14.53 -18.52
N ARG A 72 -7.69 -15.82 -18.69
CA ARG A 72 -6.79 -16.81 -19.27
C ARG A 72 -6.36 -16.41 -20.69
N ASP A 73 -7.28 -15.93 -21.51
CA ASP A 73 -6.97 -15.52 -22.90
C ASP A 73 -6.05 -14.29 -22.95
N ARG A 74 -6.20 -13.35 -22.02
CA ARG A 74 -5.44 -12.09 -22.01
C ARG A 74 -4.10 -12.18 -21.29
N LEU A 75 -4.03 -12.98 -20.22
CA LEU A 75 -2.84 -13.12 -19.38
C LEU A 75 -2.01 -14.36 -19.72
N GLY A 76 -2.66 -15.40 -20.26
CA GLY A 76 -2.11 -16.75 -20.35
C GLY A 76 -2.27 -17.53 -19.04
N GLU A 77 -2.15 -18.85 -19.15
CA GLU A 77 -2.27 -19.80 -18.03
C GLU A 77 -1.33 -19.48 -16.86
N PRO A 78 -0.01 -19.25 -17.07
CA PRO A 78 0.90 -19.06 -15.93
C PRO A 78 0.54 -17.83 -15.09
N ALA A 79 0.23 -16.71 -15.74
CA ALA A 79 -0.13 -15.48 -15.06
C ALA A 79 -1.49 -15.57 -14.35
N LEU A 80 -2.45 -16.33 -14.86
CA LEU A 80 -3.71 -16.59 -14.15
C LEU A 80 -3.48 -17.43 -12.88
N VAL A 81 -2.60 -18.43 -12.93
CA VAL A 81 -2.21 -19.21 -11.74
C VAL A 81 -1.54 -18.31 -10.70
N GLU A 82 -0.61 -17.45 -11.12
CA GLU A 82 0.04 -16.48 -10.23
C GLU A 82 -0.96 -15.50 -9.60
N LEU A 83 -1.88 -14.96 -10.39
CA LEU A 83 -2.97 -14.11 -9.90
C LEU A 83 -3.81 -14.84 -8.83
N THR A 84 -4.24 -16.07 -9.13
CA THR A 84 -5.02 -16.91 -8.21
C THR A 84 -4.27 -17.14 -6.91
N ALA A 85 -2.98 -17.45 -6.97
CA ALA A 85 -2.14 -17.66 -5.80
C ALA A 85 -2.02 -16.39 -4.94
N VAL A 86 -1.81 -15.22 -5.56
CA VAL A 86 -1.74 -13.94 -4.83
C VAL A 86 -3.07 -13.62 -4.14
N VAL A 87 -4.20 -13.85 -4.81
CA VAL A 87 -5.52 -13.66 -4.20
C VAL A 87 -5.72 -14.61 -3.03
N ALA A 88 -5.32 -15.88 -3.14
CA ALA A 88 -5.39 -16.85 -2.05
C ALA A 88 -4.54 -16.43 -0.83
N VAL A 89 -3.32 -15.97 -1.07
CA VAL A 89 -2.43 -15.46 -0.01
C VAL A 89 -3.06 -14.25 0.70
N GLU A 90 -3.66 -13.33 -0.05
CA GLU A 90 -4.33 -12.18 0.54
C GLU A 90 -5.56 -12.59 1.36
N ASN A 91 -6.32 -13.57 0.88
CA ASN A 91 -7.46 -14.15 1.60
C ASN A 91 -7.05 -14.77 2.95
N LEU A 92 -5.90 -15.46 3.00
CA LEU A 92 -5.32 -16.01 4.23
C LEU A 92 -4.90 -14.89 5.18
N ARG A 93 -4.07 -13.94 4.71
CA ARG A 93 -3.54 -12.84 5.52
C ARG A 93 -4.64 -11.97 6.08
N SER A 94 -5.58 -11.56 5.24
CA SER A 94 -6.70 -10.70 5.62
C SER A 94 -7.59 -11.34 6.69
N ARG A 95 -7.94 -12.63 6.56
CA ARG A 95 -8.75 -13.32 7.57
C ARG A 95 -7.98 -13.56 8.85
N MET A 96 -6.71 -13.98 8.78
CA MET A 96 -5.87 -14.15 9.97
C MET A 96 -5.71 -12.85 10.74
N ASN A 97 -5.32 -11.78 10.07
CA ASN A 97 -5.09 -10.49 10.70
C ASN A 97 -6.36 -9.94 11.34
N SER A 98 -7.49 -10.04 10.63
CA SER A 98 -8.78 -9.61 11.16
C SER A 98 -9.20 -10.44 12.38
N ALA A 99 -9.03 -11.76 12.33
CA ALA A 99 -9.37 -12.65 13.45
C ALA A 99 -8.52 -12.41 14.70
N LEU A 100 -7.26 -11.98 14.52
CA LEU A 100 -6.33 -11.67 15.59
C LEU A 100 -6.39 -10.20 16.04
N GLY A 101 -7.28 -9.39 15.45
CA GLY A 101 -7.46 -7.98 15.81
C GLY A 101 -6.31 -7.06 15.39
N LEU A 102 -5.51 -7.43 14.38
CA LEU A 102 -4.49 -6.54 13.82
C LEU A 102 -5.14 -5.42 13.03
N THR A 103 -4.76 -4.18 13.35
CA THR A 103 -5.24 -2.97 12.69
C THR A 103 -4.14 -2.31 11.87
N SER A 104 -4.49 -1.29 11.08
CA SER A 104 -3.49 -0.42 10.43
C SER A 104 -2.42 0.06 11.42
N GLN A 105 -1.17 0.10 10.97
CA GLN A 105 0.03 0.46 11.74
C GLN A 105 0.69 1.77 11.25
N GLY A 106 0.09 2.44 10.26
CA GLY A 106 0.56 3.71 9.70
C GLY A 106 1.64 3.57 8.64
N PHE A 107 1.73 2.42 7.96
CA PHE A 107 2.69 2.24 6.86
C PHE A 107 2.40 3.16 5.65
N LYS A 108 1.12 3.47 5.43
CA LYS A 108 0.63 4.44 4.45
C LYS A 108 0.80 5.88 4.90
N ASP A 109 1.08 6.12 6.18
CA ASP A 109 1.18 7.45 6.79
C ASP A 109 2.59 8.04 6.64
N SER A 110 3.43 7.47 5.76
CA SER A 110 4.67 8.10 5.30
C SER A 110 4.31 9.33 4.46
N CYS A 111 4.02 10.42 5.18
CA CYS A 111 3.71 11.74 4.67
C CYS A 111 4.59 12.08 3.46
N GLU A 112 3.95 12.44 2.36
CA GLU A 112 4.55 13.32 1.37
C GLU A 112 5.21 14.46 2.13
N VAL A 113 6.53 14.62 1.98
CA VAL A 113 7.20 15.81 2.46
C VAL A 113 6.52 16.99 1.75
N PRO A 114 5.87 17.92 2.48
CA PRO A 114 5.22 19.05 1.85
C PRO A 114 6.25 19.77 0.97
N GLU A 115 5.85 20.14 -0.25
CA GLU A 115 6.73 20.77 -1.23
C GLU A 115 7.39 22.06 -0.70
N SER A 116 6.85 22.64 0.38
CA SER A 116 7.45 23.72 1.17
C SER A 116 8.80 23.40 1.82
N ALA A 117 9.23 22.12 1.88
CA ALA A 117 10.57 21.74 2.31
C ALA A 117 11.59 21.69 1.16
N ARG A 118 11.14 21.82 -0.10
CA ARG A 118 12.02 21.92 -1.28
C ARG A 118 12.25 23.39 -1.68
N GLY A 119 13.00 24.08 -0.82
CA GLY A 119 13.80 25.25 -1.22
C GLY A 119 13.25 26.62 -0.86
N THR A 120 13.83 27.23 0.18
CA THR A 120 14.57 28.48 0.00
C THR A 120 15.89 28.37 0.72
N ASP A 121 16.98 28.50 -0.03
CA ASP A 121 18.32 28.74 0.47
C ASP A 121 18.30 29.96 1.41
N SER A 122 18.43 29.71 2.71
CA SER A 122 18.72 30.75 3.70
C SER A 122 20.03 30.43 4.38
N ALA A 123 21.00 31.30 4.13
CA ALA A 123 22.40 31.29 4.55
C ALA A 123 22.69 30.68 5.94
N PRO A 124 23.90 30.10 6.16
CA PRO A 124 24.24 29.49 7.43
C PRO A 124 24.35 30.54 8.54
N THR A 125 23.42 30.48 9.49
CA THR A 125 23.50 31.21 10.76
C THR A 125 24.70 30.68 11.55
N ARG A 126 25.73 31.53 11.75
CA ARG A 126 26.85 31.22 12.64
C ARG A 126 26.34 31.01 14.07
N HIS A 127 26.48 29.81 14.61
CA HIS A 127 26.39 29.57 16.05
C HIS A 127 27.68 30.02 16.74
N PRO A 128 27.63 30.80 17.83
CA PRO A 128 28.79 31.01 18.67
C PRO A 128 29.09 29.69 19.40
N GLY A 129 30.33 29.20 19.25
CA GLY A 129 30.79 27.98 19.92
C GLY A 129 30.81 28.09 21.45
N PRO A 130 30.85 26.96 22.16
CA PRO A 130 30.77 26.94 23.62
C PRO A 130 31.96 27.65 24.26
N VAL A 131 31.67 28.49 25.26
CA VAL A 131 32.66 29.13 26.13
C VAL A 131 33.35 28.04 26.94
N LYS A 132 34.68 27.95 26.84
CA LYS A 132 35.50 27.12 27.72
C LYS A 132 35.48 27.73 29.12
N GLU A 133 35.01 26.99 30.11
CA GLU A 133 35.24 27.32 31.51
C GLU A 133 36.73 27.23 31.82
N ALA A 134 37.29 28.31 32.35
CA ALA A 134 38.69 28.42 32.72
C ALA A 134 38.91 27.80 34.11
N GLU A 135 39.86 26.88 34.19
CA GLU A 135 40.39 26.30 35.41
C GLU A 135 40.91 27.39 36.36
N GLY A 136 40.27 27.53 37.52
CA GLY A 136 40.70 28.38 38.63
C GLY A 136 41.59 27.62 39.60
N ARG A 137 42.89 27.94 39.58
CA ARG A 137 43.98 27.41 40.37
C ARG A 137 43.87 27.78 41.87
N VAL A 138 44.22 26.82 42.72
CA VAL A 138 44.38 26.91 44.18
C VAL A 138 45.63 27.71 44.59
N SER A 139 45.59 28.27 45.82
CA SER A 139 46.67 28.75 46.71
C SER A 139 47.02 30.25 46.70
N PRO A 140 47.54 30.82 47.81
CA PRO A 140 48.37 30.21 48.86
C PRO A 140 47.62 29.46 49.95
#